data_AF-A0A7D5W924-F1
#
_entry.id   AF-A0A7D5W924-F1
#
_cell.length_a   1.000
_cell.length_b   1.000
_cell.length_c   1.000
_cell.angle_alpha   90.00
_cell.angle_beta   90.00
_cell.angle_gamma   90.00
#
_symmetry.space_group_name_H-M   'P 1'
#
loop_
_entity.id
_entity.type
_entity.pdbx_description
1 polymer ?
#
loop_
_entity_poly.entity_id
_entity_poly.type
_entity_poly.pdbx_seq_one_letter_code
_entity_poly.pdbx_strand_id
1 'polypeptide(L)'
;MIHYPEYILDIIWQRAKKISADNETKGFRKDKETKWIKRQMFNQQNEFGWVLSKQPSSIHQLIEDETIVPLHWQTARAYEQKQEASSKRLNMIPLDPPALSRLIQSPTDVLPYWQHAHQISSDNEEKGFRKDYYGRIIQKNAFGDKQHQYGWTLAQLTPANKNNQIVIPINIVPIHINTSKRTYNEKELIVQGSQEAKIKRRRKKLVYEIIDFIVSLPGIIFSSFKL
;
A
#
# COMPACT_ATOMS: atom_id res chain seq x y z
N MET A 1 -27.95 -1.05 13.34
CA MET A 1 -27.70 0.32 12.83
C MET A 1 -27.93 1.26 13.99
N ILE A 2 -27.00 2.17 14.32
CA ILE A 2 -27.21 3.10 15.44
C ILE A 2 -28.34 4.04 15.06
N HIS A 3 -29.41 4.03 15.85
CA HIS A 3 -30.54 4.93 15.67
C HIS A 3 -30.36 6.10 16.63
N TYR A 4 -30.14 7.30 16.08
CA TYR A 4 -30.12 8.53 16.87
C TYR A 4 -31.55 9.07 17.00
N PRO A 5 -31.90 9.65 18.15
CA PRO A 5 -33.16 10.39 18.29
C PRO A 5 -33.27 11.51 17.26
N GLU A 6 -34.48 11.78 16.74
CA GLU A 6 -34.70 12.80 15.71
C GLU A 6 -34.21 14.19 16.15
N TYR A 7 -34.42 14.57 17.41
CA TYR A 7 -33.97 15.85 17.94
C TYR A 7 -32.43 16.00 17.88
N ILE A 8 -31.68 14.91 18.04
CA ILE A 8 -30.22 14.91 17.89
C ILE A 8 -29.87 15.13 16.42
N LEU A 9 -30.51 14.40 15.51
CA LEU A 9 -30.29 14.57 14.08
C LEU A 9 -30.65 15.97 13.60
N ASP A 10 -31.63 16.64 14.20
CA ASP A 10 -31.97 18.03 13.93
C ASP A 10 -30.86 19.00 14.35
N ILE A 11 -30.27 18.81 15.53
CA ILE A 11 -29.11 19.59 15.99
C ILE A 11 -27.96 19.47 14.98
N ILE A 12 -27.65 18.25 14.54
CA ILE A 12 -26.57 18.01 13.58
C ILE A 12 -26.92 18.57 12.20
N TRP A 13 -28.16 18.41 11.76
CA TRP A 13 -28.68 18.95 10.50
C TRP A 13 -28.48 20.47 10.40
N GLN A 14 -28.60 21.19 11.53
CA GLN A 14 -28.38 22.63 11.55
C GLN A 14 -26.97 23.05 11.13
N ARG A 15 -25.99 22.14 11.20
CA ARG A 15 -24.59 22.39 10.81
C ARG A 15 -24.37 22.31 9.29
N ALA A 16 -25.33 21.77 8.53
CA ALA A 16 -25.27 21.77 7.06
C ALA A 16 -25.64 23.14 6.47
N LYS A 17 -25.13 23.45 5.28
CA LYS A 17 -25.33 24.74 4.61
C LYS A 17 -26.77 24.88 4.13
N LYS A 18 -27.51 25.80 4.74
CA LYS A 18 -28.83 26.26 4.25
C LYS A 18 -28.65 27.03 2.95
N ILE A 19 -29.49 26.74 1.96
CA ILE A 19 -29.42 27.35 0.61
C ILE A 19 -30.55 28.34 0.37
N SER A 20 -31.79 27.96 0.62
CA SER A 20 -32.96 28.84 0.48
C SER A 20 -34.10 28.34 1.37
N ALA A 21 -35.13 29.18 1.58
CA ALA A 21 -36.32 28.79 2.32
C ALA A 21 -37.07 27.63 1.64
N ASP A 22 -37.22 27.66 0.31
CA ASP A 22 -37.88 26.58 -0.46
C ASP A 22 -37.18 25.22 -0.29
N ASN A 23 -35.85 25.20 -0.36
CA ASN A 23 -35.08 23.98 -0.12
C ASN A 23 -35.21 23.49 1.33
N GLU A 24 -35.23 24.41 2.30
CA GLU A 24 -35.41 24.08 3.71
C GLU A 24 -36.77 23.41 3.96
N THR A 25 -37.86 23.96 3.40
CA THR A 25 -39.21 23.38 3.51
C THR A 25 -39.27 21.97 2.91
N LYS A 26 -38.50 21.69 1.86
CA LYS A 26 -38.40 20.37 1.24
C LYS A 26 -37.39 19.44 1.95
N GLY A 27 -36.74 19.93 3.01
CA GLY A 27 -35.77 19.18 3.82
C GLY A 27 -34.41 19.00 3.15
N PHE A 28 -34.03 19.88 2.22
CA PHE A 28 -32.75 19.84 1.51
C PHE A 28 -31.75 20.89 2.00
N ARG A 29 -30.50 20.45 2.18
CA ARG A 29 -29.34 21.30 2.43
C ARG A 29 -28.15 20.80 1.64
N LYS A 30 -27.05 21.56 1.67
CA LYS A 30 -25.77 21.09 1.14
C LYS A 30 -24.78 20.74 2.24
N ASP A 31 -24.03 19.68 2.05
CA ASP A 31 -22.86 19.39 2.87
C ASP A 31 -21.72 20.39 2.58
N LYS A 32 -20.62 20.27 3.32
CA LYS A 32 -19.45 21.14 3.17
C LYS A 32 -18.77 21.06 1.79
N GLU A 33 -18.95 19.95 1.07
CA GLU A 33 -18.45 19.72 -0.30
C GLU A 33 -19.49 20.09 -1.36
N THR A 34 -20.53 20.82 -0.97
CA THR A 34 -21.62 21.33 -1.82
C THR A 34 -22.55 20.27 -2.42
N LYS A 35 -22.50 19.03 -1.93
CA LYS A 35 -23.42 17.94 -2.31
C LYS A 35 -24.76 18.09 -1.60
N TRP A 36 -25.84 17.80 -2.32
CA TRP A 36 -27.17 17.83 -1.75
C TRP A 36 -27.38 16.67 -0.79
N ILE A 37 -28.03 16.96 0.33
CA ILE A 37 -28.45 15.99 1.34
C ILE A 37 -29.89 16.29 1.74
N LYS A 38 -30.64 15.27 2.14
CA LYS A 38 -32.03 15.39 2.58
C LYS A 38 -32.20 14.88 4.01
N ARG A 39 -32.80 15.67 4.89
CA ARG A 39 -32.90 15.42 6.34
C ARG A 39 -33.38 14.00 6.70
N GLN A 40 -34.40 13.50 6.01
CA GLN A 40 -35.01 12.18 6.24
C GLN A 40 -34.17 11.00 5.71
N MET A 41 -33.12 11.26 4.91
CA MET A 41 -32.29 10.24 4.27
C MET A 41 -31.02 9.93 5.08
N PHE A 42 -31.06 10.14 6.40
CA PHE A 42 -29.95 9.81 7.28
C PHE A 42 -29.62 8.31 7.21
N ASN A 43 -28.34 7.97 7.07
CA ASN A 43 -27.80 6.61 6.90
C ASN A 43 -28.33 5.84 5.68
N GLN A 44 -28.90 6.52 4.69
CA GLN A 44 -29.33 5.91 3.43
C GLN A 44 -28.28 6.10 2.34
N GLN A 45 -28.14 5.11 1.45
CA GLN A 45 -27.22 5.16 0.30
C GLN A 45 -27.97 5.50 -1.00
N ASN A 46 -28.70 6.61 -1.00
CA ASN A 46 -29.43 7.14 -2.16
C ASN A 46 -28.87 8.50 -2.60
N GLU A 47 -29.45 9.12 -3.62
CA GLU A 47 -28.97 10.39 -4.20
C GLU A 47 -28.78 11.54 -3.20
N PHE A 48 -29.53 11.54 -2.10
CA PHE A 48 -29.51 12.62 -1.09
C PHE A 48 -29.19 12.11 0.31
N GLY A 49 -28.67 10.89 0.40
CA GLY A 49 -28.35 10.23 1.65
C GLY A 49 -27.17 10.88 2.35
N TRP A 50 -27.19 10.89 3.68
CA TRP A 50 -26.13 11.53 4.46
C TRP A 50 -25.80 10.75 5.73
N VAL A 51 -24.58 10.94 6.19
CA VAL A 51 -24.01 10.31 7.39
C VAL A 51 -23.26 11.37 8.20
N LEU A 52 -22.82 10.99 9.40
CA LEU A 52 -21.95 11.84 10.21
C LEU A 52 -20.53 11.88 9.61
N SER A 53 -19.89 13.05 9.61
CA SER A 53 -18.52 13.22 9.09
C SER A 53 -17.46 12.40 9.85
N LYS A 54 -17.72 12.08 11.12
CA LYS A 54 -16.95 11.17 11.97
C LYS A 54 -17.86 10.54 13.02
N GLN A 55 -17.52 9.35 13.49
CA GLN A 55 -18.31 8.63 14.49
C GLN A 55 -18.05 9.21 15.88
N PRO A 56 -19.08 9.63 16.63
CA PRO A 56 -18.94 10.05 18.02
C PRO A 56 -18.80 8.84 18.94
N SER A 57 -18.09 9.01 20.06
CA SER A 57 -18.02 8.03 21.15
C SER A 57 -19.25 8.06 22.07
N SER A 58 -20.02 9.15 22.05
CA SER A 58 -21.26 9.32 22.83
C SER A 58 -22.22 10.33 22.19
N ILE A 59 -23.49 10.30 22.58
CA ILE A 59 -24.48 11.32 22.16
C ILE A 59 -24.06 12.72 22.65
N HIS A 60 -23.50 12.81 23.86
CA HIS A 60 -23.04 14.09 24.41
C HIS A 60 -21.95 14.70 23.52
N GLN A 61 -20.95 13.91 23.11
CA GLN A 61 -19.94 14.36 22.16
C GLN A 61 -20.55 14.76 20.81
N LEU A 62 -21.55 14.01 20.31
CA LEU A 62 -22.22 14.34 19.06
C LEU A 62 -22.83 15.76 19.11
N ILE A 63 -23.44 16.12 20.24
CA ILE A 63 -24.06 17.43 20.48
C ILE A 63 -22.99 18.53 20.62
N GLU A 64 -21.92 18.30 21.37
CA GLU A 64 -20.93 19.35 21.67
C GLU A 64 -19.89 19.56 20.56
N ASP A 65 -19.51 18.50 19.85
CA ASP A 65 -18.48 18.56 18.82
C ASP A 65 -19.07 19.07 17.50
N GLU A 66 -19.04 20.39 17.31
CA GLU A 66 -19.50 21.08 16.10
C GLU A 66 -18.78 20.66 14.81
N THR A 67 -17.61 20.00 14.92
CA THR A 67 -16.89 19.49 13.75
C THR A 67 -17.51 18.20 13.20
N ILE A 68 -18.41 17.57 13.96
CA ILE A 68 -19.27 16.49 13.46
C ILE A 68 -20.39 17.12 12.66
N VAL A 69 -20.34 16.99 11.34
CA VAL A 69 -21.28 17.63 10.42
C VAL A 69 -21.97 16.60 9.53
N PRO A 70 -23.17 16.90 9.01
CA PRO A 70 -23.77 16.11 7.94
C PRO A 70 -22.87 16.09 6.71
N LEU A 71 -22.66 14.90 6.16
CA LEU A 71 -21.87 14.71 4.96
C LEU A 71 -22.60 13.75 4.02
N HIS A 72 -22.62 14.03 2.71
CA HIS A 72 -23.18 13.10 1.76
C HIS A 72 -22.44 11.74 1.84
N TRP A 73 -23.16 10.62 1.79
CA TRP A 73 -22.57 9.29 2.07
C TRP A 73 -21.41 8.94 1.12
N GLN A 74 -21.47 9.36 -0.14
CA GLN A 74 -20.36 9.16 -1.09
C GLN A 74 -19.12 9.98 -0.71
N THR A 75 -19.32 11.19 -0.21
CA THR A 75 -18.23 12.07 0.23
C THR A 75 -17.56 11.46 1.47
N ALA A 76 -18.35 10.97 2.42
CA ALA A 76 -17.85 10.26 3.61
C ALA A 76 -17.03 9.03 3.21
N ARG A 77 -17.55 8.17 2.33
CA ARG A 77 -16.81 7.01 1.81
C ARG A 77 -15.51 7.40 1.11
N ALA A 78 -15.51 8.46 0.32
CA ALA A 78 -14.29 8.93 -0.35
C ALA A 78 -13.23 9.39 0.66
N TYR A 79 -13.64 9.99 1.78
CA TYR A 79 -12.73 10.33 2.86
C TYR A 79 -12.22 9.11 3.61
N GLU A 80 -13.08 8.14 3.95
CA GLU A 80 -12.69 6.87 4.56
C GLU A 80 -11.65 6.15 3.70
N GLN A 81 -11.90 6.03 2.39
CA GLN A 81 -10.96 5.43 1.45
C GLN A 81 -9.61 6.17 1.39
N LYS A 82 -9.63 7.50 1.41
CA LYS A 82 -8.39 8.31 1.45
C LYS A 82 -7.64 8.12 2.77
N GLN A 83 -8.35 8.10 3.89
CA GLN A 83 -7.78 7.87 5.21
C GLN A 83 -7.18 6.47 5.30
N GLU A 84 -7.90 5.43 4.92
CA GLU A 84 -7.36 4.06 4.86
C GLU A 84 -6.12 3.96 3.95
N ALA A 85 -6.16 4.60 2.78
CA ALA A 85 -5.02 4.63 1.87
C ALA A 85 -3.81 5.38 2.47
N SER A 86 -4.03 6.42 3.26
CA SER A 86 -2.96 7.12 3.98
C SER A 86 -2.44 6.34 5.19
N SER A 87 -3.31 5.65 5.92
CA SER A 87 -2.97 4.85 7.10
C SER A 87 -2.12 3.63 6.71
N LYS A 88 -2.31 3.09 5.51
CA LYS A 88 -1.49 2.00 4.92
C LYS A 88 -0.22 2.47 4.21
N ARG A 89 0.21 3.72 4.41
CA ARG A 89 1.50 4.18 3.90
C ARG A 89 2.62 3.73 4.81
N LEU A 90 3.74 3.38 4.20
CA LEU A 90 4.99 3.11 4.88
C LEU A 90 5.98 4.21 4.51
N ASN A 91 6.77 4.63 5.49
CA ASN A 91 7.98 5.39 5.25
C ASN A 91 9.10 4.41 4.92
N MET A 92 9.88 4.74 3.91
CA MET A 92 11.10 4.03 3.55
C MET A 92 12.28 4.96 3.78
N ILE A 93 13.04 4.68 4.83
CA ILE A 93 14.11 5.55 5.31
C ILE A 93 15.43 4.83 5.06
N PRO A 94 16.33 5.36 4.21
CA PRO A 94 17.67 4.81 4.04
C PRO A 94 18.35 4.65 5.41
N LEU A 95 18.95 3.49 5.65
CA LEU A 95 19.71 3.26 6.87
C LEU A 95 20.93 4.17 6.90
N ASP A 96 21.21 4.72 8.08
CA ASP A 96 22.40 5.52 8.29
C ASP A 96 23.66 4.62 8.34
N PRO A 97 24.88 5.19 8.16
CA PRO A 97 26.09 4.40 8.20
C PRO A 97 26.26 3.54 9.47
N PRO A 98 25.96 4.03 10.69
CA PRO A 98 26.00 3.20 11.89
C PRO A 98 25.07 1.99 11.87
N ALA A 99 23.81 2.15 11.43
CA ALA A 99 22.88 1.03 11.32
C ALA A 99 23.30 0.04 10.23
N LEU A 100 23.81 0.53 9.10
CA LEU A 100 24.36 -0.30 8.03
C LEU A 100 25.53 -1.14 8.53
N SER A 101 26.51 -0.56 9.21
CA SER A 101 27.69 -1.29 9.70
C SER A 101 27.36 -2.34 10.77
N ARG A 102 26.26 -2.19 11.50
CA ARG A 102 25.79 -3.23 12.44
C ARG A 102 25.20 -4.44 11.70
N LEU A 103 24.53 -4.19 10.57
CA LEU A 103 23.85 -5.22 9.77
C LEU A 103 24.77 -5.90 8.76
N ILE A 104 25.70 -5.14 8.17
CA ILE A 104 26.60 -5.58 7.11
C ILE A 104 28.03 -5.52 7.66
N GLN A 105 28.51 -6.64 8.18
CA GLN A 105 29.86 -6.81 8.71
C GLN A 105 30.81 -7.40 7.66
N SER A 106 30.24 -8.07 6.66
CA SER A 106 30.94 -8.69 5.53
C SER A 106 30.18 -8.48 4.22
N PRO A 107 30.86 -8.56 3.04
CA PRO A 107 30.19 -8.45 1.74
C PRO A 107 29.08 -9.48 1.51
N THR A 108 29.11 -10.63 2.19
CA THR A 108 28.08 -11.66 2.06
C THR A 108 26.78 -11.34 2.80
N ASP A 109 26.83 -10.43 3.78
CA ASP A 109 25.66 -10.08 4.61
C ASP A 109 24.59 -9.31 3.83
N VAL A 110 24.93 -8.80 2.64
CA VAL A 110 23.98 -8.12 1.75
C VAL A 110 23.04 -9.09 1.04
N LEU A 111 23.40 -10.38 0.95
CA LEU A 111 22.70 -11.37 0.13
C LEU A 111 21.24 -11.63 0.58
N PRO A 112 20.92 -11.76 1.88
CA PRO A 112 19.53 -11.91 2.31
C PRO A 112 18.66 -10.73 1.87
N TYR A 113 19.19 -9.50 1.94
CA TYR A 113 18.46 -8.30 1.55
C TYR A 113 18.33 -8.13 0.04
N TRP A 114 19.34 -8.54 -0.72
CA TRP A 114 19.29 -8.58 -2.19
C TRP A 114 18.09 -9.38 -2.70
N GLN A 115 17.71 -10.45 -1.98
CA GLN A 115 16.54 -11.27 -2.34
C GLN A 115 15.22 -10.50 -2.29
N HIS A 116 15.15 -9.39 -1.56
CA HIS A 116 13.98 -8.51 -1.49
C HIS A 116 13.92 -7.47 -2.62
N ALA A 117 14.90 -7.43 -3.52
CA ALA A 117 14.81 -6.67 -4.76
C ALA A 117 14.13 -7.49 -5.87
N HIS A 118 13.47 -6.79 -6.79
CA HIS A 118 12.67 -7.38 -7.84
C HIS A 118 13.52 -7.93 -8.99
N GLN A 119 13.27 -9.18 -9.35
CA GLN A 119 13.88 -9.77 -10.53
C GLN A 119 13.27 -9.18 -11.81
N ILE A 120 14.13 -8.73 -12.72
CA ILE A 120 13.69 -8.16 -14.01
C ILE A 120 13.43 -9.28 -15.03
N SER A 121 14.44 -10.13 -15.26
CA SER A 121 14.43 -11.30 -16.13
C SER A 121 15.54 -12.27 -15.69
N SER A 122 15.57 -13.49 -16.21
CA SER A 122 16.65 -14.45 -15.86
C SER A 122 18.03 -13.96 -16.33
N ASP A 123 18.11 -13.41 -17.55
CA ASP A 123 19.35 -12.83 -18.10
C ASP A 123 19.86 -11.65 -17.23
N ASN A 124 18.97 -10.79 -16.75
CA ASN A 124 19.35 -9.74 -15.81
C ASN A 124 19.78 -10.29 -14.45
N GLU A 125 19.13 -11.35 -13.95
CA GLU A 125 19.53 -11.99 -12.69
C GLU A 125 20.95 -12.55 -12.77
N GLU A 126 21.29 -13.21 -13.88
CA GLU A 126 22.65 -13.72 -14.15
C GLU A 126 23.69 -12.60 -14.19
N LYS A 127 23.33 -11.45 -14.78
CA LYS A 127 24.16 -10.23 -14.81
C LYS A 127 24.14 -9.45 -13.48
N GLY A 128 23.37 -9.89 -12.49
CA GLY A 128 23.28 -9.27 -11.17
C GLY A 128 22.42 -8.01 -11.11
N PHE A 129 21.45 -7.82 -12.02
CA PHE A 129 20.54 -6.68 -12.05
C PHE A 129 19.15 -7.01 -11.52
N ARG A 130 18.64 -6.12 -10.66
CA ARG A 130 17.28 -6.15 -10.12
C ARG A 130 16.68 -4.75 -10.06
N LYS A 131 15.40 -4.63 -9.70
CA LYS A 131 14.75 -3.35 -9.42
C LYS A 131 14.46 -3.20 -7.94
N ASP A 132 14.68 -2.01 -7.40
CA ASP A 132 14.20 -1.66 -6.08
C ASP A 132 12.67 -1.48 -6.04
N TYR A 133 12.14 -1.11 -4.88
CA TYR A 133 10.69 -0.89 -4.68
C TYR A 133 10.13 0.30 -5.46
N TYR A 134 10.97 1.24 -5.90
CA TYR A 134 10.55 2.34 -6.77
C TYR A 134 10.78 2.03 -8.26
N GLY A 135 11.17 0.79 -8.60
CA GLY A 135 11.40 0.35 -9.97
C GLY A 135 12.75 0.80 -10.55
N ARG A 136 13.65 1.35 -9.74
CA ARG A 136 15.01 1.73 -10.18
C ARG A 136 15.90 0.50 -10.26
N ILE A 137 16.72 0.42 -11.30
CA ILE A 137 17.65 -0.69 -11.48
C ILE A 137 18.79 -0.57 -10.47
N ILE A 138 19.13 -1.67 -9.82
CA ILE A 138 20.24 -1.82 -8.88
C ILE A 138 21.08 -3.04 -9.27
N GLN A 139 22.37 -3.03 -8.94
CA GLN A 139 23.29 -4.11 -9.30
C GLN A 139 23.92 -4.74 -8.06
N LYS A 140 23.90 -6.07 -7.99
CA LYS A 140 24.30 -6.87 -6.81
C LYS A 140 25.65 -6.45 -6.22
N ASN A 141 26.65 -6.26 -7.09
CA ASN A 141 28.02 -5.94 -6.67
C ASN A 141 28.28 -4.45 -6.45
N ALA A 142 27.27 -3.58 -6.62
CA ALA A 142 27.37 -2.12 -6.42
C ALA A 142 26.77 -1.66 -5.08
N PHE A 143 26.78 -2.53 -4.06
CA PHE A 143 26.29 -2.17 -2.74
C PHE A 143 27.16 -1.07 -2.10
N GLY A 144 26.53 -0.04 -1.56
CA GLY A 144 27.20 1.06 -0.87
C GLY A 144 27.89 2.09 -1.78
N ASP A 145 28.00 1.83 -3.08
CA ASP A 145 28.68 2.73 -4.02
C ASP A 145 27.73 3.83 -4.51
N LYS A 146 27.91 5.06 -4.01
CA LYS A 146 27.11 6.24 -4.40
C LYS A 146 27.40 6.73 -5.82
N GLN A 147 28.59 6.45 -6.35
CA GLN A 147 29.04 6.90 -7.66
C GLN A 147 28.61 5.92 -8.76
N HIS A 148 28.31 4.68 -8.40
CA HIS A 148 27.83 3.68 -9.34
C HIS A 148 26.40 4.00 -9.83
N GLN A 149 26.18 3.94 -11.14
CA GLN A 149 24.86 4.21 -11.76
C GLN A 149 23.74 3.31 -11.21
N TYR A 150 24.09 2.10 -10.79
CA TYR A 150 23.18 1.10 -10.23
C TYR A 150 23.46 0.82 -8.74
N GLY A 151 24.10 1.78 -8.07
CA GLY A 151 24.46 1.70 -6.66
C GLY A 151 23.23 1.58 -5.76
N TRP A 152 23.34 0.80 -4.69
CA TRP A 152 22.21 0.54 -3.80
C TRP A 152 22.60 0.44 -2.34
N THR A 153 21.63 0.65 -1.46
CA THR A 153 21.75 0.56 -0.01
C THR A 153 20.48 -0.04 0.58
N LEU A 154 20.42 -0.16 1.91
CA LEU A 154 19.25 -0.64 2.63
C LEU A 154 18.41 0.52 3.16
N ALA A 155 17.11 0.32 3.20
CA ALA A 155 16.17 1.20 3.86
C ALA A 155 15.27 0.43 4.81
N GLN A 156 14.95 1.06 5.93
CA GLN A 156 13.97 0.56 6.87
C GLN A 156 12.56 0.99 6.47
N LEU A 157 11.64 0.04 6.47
CA LEU A 157 10.21 0.29 6.35
C LEU A 157 9.62 0.52 7.74
N THR A 158 8.94 1.65 7.90
CA THR A 158 8.24 2.01 9.13
C THR A 158 6.82 2.45 8.81
N PRO A 159 5.82 2.21 9.66
CA PRO A 159 4.48 2.76 9.45
C PRO A 159 4.54 4.28 9.34
N ALA A 160 3.88 4.85 8.32
CA ALA A 160 3.80 6.31 8.20
C ALA A 160 2.96 6.94 9.32
N ASN A 161 2.03 6.17 9.89
CA ASN A 161 1.26 6.55 11.07
C ASN A 161 1.71 5.68 12.26
N LYS A 162 2.22 6.32 13.32
CA LYS A 162 2.72 5.64 14.54
C LYS A 162 1.62 4.90 15.31
N ASN A 163 0.36 5.27 15.12
CA ASN A 163 -0.78 4.63 15.79
C ASN A 163 -1.28 3.38 15.04
N ASN A 164 -0.70 3.06 13.88
CA ASN A 164 -1.10 1.91 13.09
C ASN A 164 -0.29 0.66 13.48
N GLN A 165 -0.99 -0.38 13.93
CA GLN A 165 -0.44 -1.72 14.16
C GLN A 165 -0.25 -2.49 12.84
N ILE A 166 0.44 -1.88 11.87
CA ILE A 166 0.78 -2.58 10.63
C ILE A 166 1.92 -3.54 10.95
N VAL A 167 1.66 -4.84 10.82
CA VAL A 167 2.69 -5.89 10.88
C VAL A 167 3.43 -5.85 9.54
N ILE A 168 4.67 -5.36 9.55
CA ILE A 168 5.53 -5.32 8.36
C ILE A 168 6.35 -6.62 8.33
N PRO A 169 6.08 -7.56 7.40
CA PRO A 169 6.76 -8.85 7.36
C PRO A 169 8.23 -8.76 6.93
N ILE A 170 8.58 -7.72 6.16
CA ILE A 170 9.95 -7.41 5.72
C ILE A 170 10.20 -5.95 6.05
N ASN A 171 11.00 -5.66 7.08
CA ASN A 171 11.20 -4.30 7.57
C ASN A 171 12.47 -3.63 7.01
N ILE A 172 13.30 -4.34 6.25
CA ILE A 172 14.50 -3.80 5.60
C ILE A 172 14.52 -4.25 4.14
N VAL A 173 14.70 -3.30 3.24
CA VAL A 173 14.62 -3.53 1.79
C VAL A 173 15.75 -2.84 1.03
N PRO A 174 16.19 -3.39 -0.10
CA PRO A 174 17.15 -2.74 -0.98
C PRO A 174 16.51 -1.57 -1.73
N ILE A 175 17.25 -0.46 -1.80
CA ILE A 175 16.87 0.75 -2.53
C ILE A 175 18.04 1.29 -3.32
N HIS A 176 17.78 1.94 -4.44
CA HIS A 176 18.80 2.68 -5.16
C HIS A 176 19.38 3.77 -4.24
N ILE A 177 20.71 3.89 -4.20
CA ILE A 177 21.41 4.68 -3.17
C ILE A 177 21.14 6.19 -3.26
N ASN A 178 20.86 6.68 -4.47
CA ASN A 178 20.47 8.08 -4.75
C ASN A 178 18.95 8.30 -4.74
N THR A 179 18.20 7.50 -3.98
CA THR A 179 16.74 7.65 -3.87
C THR A 179 16.38 8.74 -2.86
N SER A 180 15.67 9.76 -3.33
CA SER A 180 15.16 10.87 -2.50
C SER A 180 13.72 10.67 -2.02
N LYS A 181 12.97 9.72 -2.60
CA LYS A 181 11.57 9.45 -2.24
C LYS A 181 11.49 8.62 -0.96
N ARG A 182 10.69 9.08 0.01
CA ARG A 182 10.64 8.52 1.39
C ARG A 182 9.33 7.81 1.74
N THR A 183 8.35 7.77 0.85
CA THR A 183 7.01 7.23 1.14
C THR A 183 6.56 6.22 0.09
N TYR A 184 5.89 5.16 0.55
CA TYR A 184 5.43 4.03 -0.26
C TYR A 184 4.09 3.47 0.24
N ASN A 185 3.37 2.72 -0.59
CA ASN A 185 2.07 2.11 -0.26
C ASN A 185 2.21 0.63 0.09
N GLU A 186 1.75 0.20 1.26
CA GLU A 186 1.83 -1.19 1.73
C GLU A 186 1.18 -2.19 0.76
N LYS A 187 0.05 -1.84 0.13
CA LYS A 187 -0.62 -2.74 -0.82
C LYS A 187 0.27 -3.09 -2.00
N GLU A 188 1.13 -2.16 -2.44
CA GLU A 188 2.07 -2.41 -3.54
C GLU A 188 3.15 -3.41 -3.10
N LEU A 189 3.66 -3.33 -1.87
CA LEU A 189 4.61 -4.31 -1.29
C LEU A 189 4.02 -5.73 -1.23
N ILE A 190 2.79 -5.87 -0.73
CA ILE A 190 2.12 -7.17 -0.58
C ILE A 190 1.79 -7.77 -1.95
N VAL A 191 1.25 -6.96 -2.86
CA VAL A 191 0.92 -7.42 -4.23
C VAL A 191 2.18 -7.86 -4.96
N GLN A 192 3.27 -7.10 -4.86
CA GLN A 192 4.56 -7.46 -5.46
C GLN A 192 5.10 -8.78 -4.90
N GLY A 193 5.16 -8.95 -3.57
CA GLY A 193 5.57 -10.22 -2.96
C GLY A 193 4.71 -11.42 -3.39
N SER A 194 3.40 -11.21 -3.59
CA SER A 194 2.50 -12.25 -4.09
C SER A 194 2.74 -12.61 -5.57
N GLN A 195 3.06 -11.63 -6.42
CA GLN A 195 3.38 -11.85 -7.83
C GLN A 195 4.72 -12.55 -7.99
N GLU A 196 5.73 -12.18 -7.20
CA GLU A 196 7.02 -12.86 -7.18
C GLU A 196 6.91 -14.31 -6.72
N ALA A 197 6.11 -14.58 -5.69
CA ALA A 197 5.83 -15.95 -5.25
C ALA A 197 5.17 -16.78 -6.37
N LYS A 198 4.25 -16.17 -7.13
CA LYS A 198 3.63 -16.81 -8.31
C LYS A 198 4.65 -17.05 -9.44
N ILE A 199 5.53 -16.09 -9.74
CA ILE A 199 6.60 -16.23 -10.74
C ILE A 199 7.58 -17.33 -10.35
N LYS A 200 8.01 -17.38 -9.08
CA LYS A 200 8.90 -18.41 -8.55
C LYS A 200 8.29 -19.82 -8.66
N ARG A 201 7.00 -19.95 -8.35
CA ARG A 201 6.25 -21.22 -8.52
C ARG A 201 6.19 -21.65 -9.99
N ARG A 202 5.90 -20.72 -10.91
CA ARG A 202 5.87 -21.02 -12.36
C ARG A 202 7.23 -21.47 -12.88
N ARG A 203 8.32 -20.80 -12.48
CA ARG A 203 9.69 -21.19 -12.88
C ARG A 203 10.08 -22.55 -12.33
N LYS A 204 9.79 -22.84 -11.05
CA LYS A 204 10.03 -24.17 -10.46
C LYS A 204 9.29 -25.26 -11.24
N LYS A 205 8.01 -25.02 -11.59
CA LYS A 205 7.21 -25.94 -12.40
C LYS A 205 7.82 -26.18 -13.79
N LEU A 206 8.26 -25.11 -14.47
CA LEU A 206 8.88 -25.22 -15.80
C LEU A 206 10.19 -26.02 -15.77
N VAL A 207 11.01 -25.86 -14.72
CA VAL A 207 12.22 -26.65 -14.52
C VAL A 207 11.89 -28.13 -14.31
N TYR A 208 10.86 -28.46 -13.51
CA TYR A 208 10.41 -29.85 -13.38
C TYR A 208 9.89 -30.41 -14.70
N GLU A 209 9.09 -29.64 -15.45
CA GLU A 209 8.58 -30.07 -16.76
C GLU A 209 9.72 -30.31 -17.77
N ILE A 210 10.79 -29.50 -17.74
CA ILE A 210 12.00 -29.72 -18.56
C ILE A 210 12.78 -30.96 -18.10
N ILE A 211 12.96 -31.16 -16.80
CA ILE A 211 13.65 -32.35 -16.26
C ILE A 211 12.86 -33.61 -16.60
N ASP A 212 11.54 -33.61 -16.40
CA ASP A 212 10.67 -34.73 -16.75
C ASP A 212 10.68 -34.99 -18.26
N PHE A 213 10.76 -33.96 -19.11
CA PHE A 213 10.94 -34.12 -20.55
C PHE A 213 12.30 -34.76 -20.91
N ILE A 214 13.39 -34.35 -20.25
CA ILE A 214 14.72 -34.94 -20.47
C ILE A 214 14.78 -36.40 -20.01
N VAL A 215 14.15 -36.71 -18.86
CA VAL A 215 14.13 -38.06 -18.28
C VAL A 215 13.15 -38.99 -19.01
N SER A 216 12.11 -38.45 -19.66
CA SER A 216 11.13 -39.21 -20.44
C SER A 216 11.50 -39.42 -21.91
N LEU A 217 12.62 -38.85 -22.40
CA LEU A 217 13.19 -39.19 -23.71
C LEU A 217 13.85 -40.58 -23.62
N PRO A 218 13.26 -41.64 -24.20
CA PRO A 218 13.88 -42.95 -24.18
C PRO A 218 15.03 -42.94 -25.20
N GLY A 219 16.27 -42.97 -24.71
CA GLY A 219 17.43 -43.54 -25.39
C GLY A 219 17.81 -43.00 -26.78
N ILE A 220 18.16 -41.71 -26.91
CA ILE A 220 18.81 -41.20 -28.15
C ILE A 220 20.27 -40.72 -27.94
N ILE A 221 20.77 -40.56 -26.71
CA ILE A 221 22.13 -39.98 -26.51
C ILE A 221 23.26 -41.04 -26.36
N PHE A 222 22.96 -42.34 -26.28
CA PHE A 222 24.00 -43.38 -26.09
C PHE A 222 24.29 -44.28 -27.31
N SER A 223 24.21 -43.77 -28.55
CA SER A 223 24.59 -44.56 -29.74
C SER A 223 25.48 -43.86 -30.76
N SER A 224 26.34 -42.91 -30.36
CA SER A 224 27.24 -42.22 -31.31
C SER A 224 28.73 -42.24 -30.94
N PHE A 225 29.15 -43.02 -29.93
CA PHE A 225 30.58 -43.27 -29.65
C PHE A 225 30.89 -44.77 -29.77
N LYS A 226 30.99 -45.23 -31.01
CA LYS A 226 31.81 -46.41 -31.37
C LYS A 226 32.05 -46.41 -32.88
N LEU A 227 33.15 -45.78 -33.29
CA LEU A 227 34.16 -46.26 -34.24
C LEU A 227 35.32 -45.26 -34.27
#